data_AF-A0A7S0W7W5-F1
#
_entry.id   AF-A0A7S0W7W5-F1
#
_cell.length_a   1.000
_cell.length_b   1.000
_cell.length_c   1.000
_cell.angle_alpha   90.00
_cell.angle_beta   90.00
_cell.angle_gamma   90.00
#
_symmetry.space_group_name_H-M   'P 1'
#
loop_
_entity.id
_entity.type
_entity.pdbx_description
1 polymer ?
#
loop_
_entity_poly.entity_id
_entity_poly.type
_entity_poly.pdbx_seq_one_letter_code
_entity_poly.pdbx_strand_id
1 'polypeptide(L)'
;RVSEVEVRCEEGYHLSRGSSSIVTCTVDGTYDYAADECVPLPHCPPFVPPDHGSVFPAGNVTVGGCVALECDEGYGFDPDSGGKTDPCCVRDLVEGGVRFEEGKKCYPPQDFCEVCDDFGKCPHCFIGRKEFAGKRRDFHFDR
;
A
#
# COMPACT_ATOMS: atom_id res chain seq x y z
N ARG A 1 18.50 0.05 49.23
CA ARG A 1 19.08 0.50 47.94
C ARG A 1 17.93 0.52 46.96
N VAL A 2 17.62 1.67 46.39
CA VAL A 2 16.58 1.76 45.36
C VAL A 2 17.15 1.15 44.09
N SER A 3 16.43 0.21 43.46
CA SER A 3 16.85 -0.44 42.22
C SER A 3 15.85 -0.08 41.14
N GLU A 4 16.36 0.38 40.00
CA GLU A 4 15.57 0.69 38.81
C GLU A 4 15.58 -0.51 37.87
N VAL A 5 14.45 -0.77 37.21
CA VAL A 5 14.30 -1.84 36.22
C VAL A 5 13.65 -1.24 34.97
N GLU A 6 14.17 -1.63 33.80
CA GLU A 6 13.57 -1.27 32.52
C GLU A 6 12.49 -2.28 32.13
N VAL A 7 11.29 -1.79 31.83
CA VAL A 7 10.16 -2.56 31.35
C VAL A 7 10.07 -2.48 29.84
N ARG A 8 9.86 -3.64 29.20
CA ARG A 8 9.57 -3.75 27.78
C ARG A 8 8.25 -4.49 27.60
N CYS A 9 7.36 -3.93 26.78
CA CYS A 9 6.12 -4.59 26.41
C CYS A 9 6.39 -5.78 25.48
N GLU A 10 5.49 -6.76 25.51
CA GLU A 10 5.49 -7.87 24.57
C GLU A 10 5.24 -7.41 23.12
N GLU A 11 5.59 -8.26 22.16
CA GLU A 11 5.30 -7.99 20.75
C GLU A 11 3.81 -7.75 20.54
N GLY A 12 3.46 -6.72 19.77
CA GLY A 12 2.06 -6.33 19.59
C GLY A 12 1.56 -5.29 20.60
N TYR A 13 2.36 -4.88 21.58
CA TYR A 13 2.00 -3.88 22.59
C TYR A 13 3.02 -2.74 22.66
N HIS A 14 2.58 -1.58 23.13
CA HIS A 14 3.43 -0.42 23.38
C HIS A 14 3.12 0.23 24.74
N LEU A 15 4.10 0.95 25.29
CA LEU A 15 3.88 1.75 26.50
C LEU A 15 2.92 2.90 26.21
N SER A 16 1.84 2.95 26.97
CA SER A 16 0.78 3.93 26.87
C SER A 16 1.36 5.34 26.97
N ARG A 17 0.69 6.30 26.34
CA ARG A 17 1.19 7.67 26.31
C ARG A 17 1.21 8.25 27.73
N GLY A 18 2.41 8.51 28.25
CA GLY A 18 2.62 9.06 29.60
C GLY A 18 3.16 8.05 30.61
N SER A 19 3.30 6.78 30.22
CA SER A 19 3.94 5.73 31.02
C SER A 19 5.46 5.81 30.96
N SER A 20 6.12 5.35 32.02
CA SER A 20 7.58 5.28 32.12
C SER A 20 8.05 3.85 31.83
N SER A 21 9.06 3.70 30.97
CA SER A 21 9.72 2.40 30.79
C SER A 21 10.62 2.03 31.98
N ILE A 22 10.79 2.92 32.96
CA ILE A 22 11.64 2.71 34.13
C ILE A 22 10.75 2.64 35.36
N VAL A 23 10.85 1.54 36.10
CA VAL A 23 10.12 1.29 37.35
C VAL A 23 11.08 1.14 38.50
N THR A 24 10.62 1.60 39.67
CA THR A 24 11.41 1.58 40.90
C THR A 24 10.97 0.43 41.81
N CYS A 25 11.93 -0.33 42.32
CA CYS A 25 11.70 -1.30 43.39
C CYS A 25 11.54 -0.56 44.72
N THR A 26 10.37 -0.67 45.33
CA THR A 26 10.05 -0.05 46.63
C THR A 26 10.69 -0.84 47.78
N VAL A 27 10.73 -0.23 48.97
CA VAL A 27 11.28 -0.85 50.19
C VAL A 27 10.48 -2.08 50.65
N ASP A 28 9.22 -2.21 50.21
CA ASP A 28 8.36 -3.36 50.49
C ASP A 28 8.57 -4.52 49.50
N GLY A 29 9.51 -4.38 48.56
CA GLY A 29 9.81 -5.40 47.55
C GLY A 29 8.81 -5.45 46.40
N THR A 30 7.93 -4.45 46.28
CA THR A 30 7.01 -4.30 45.16
C THR A 30 7.56 -3.31 44.14
N TYR A 31 7.24 -3.50 42.86
CA TYR A 31 7.56 -2.52 41.82
C TYR A 31 6.41 -1.53 41.73
N ASP A 32 6.73 -0.24 41.59
CA ASP A 32 5.75 0.81 41.27
C ASP A 32 5.36 0.75 39.78
N TYR A 33 4.87 -0.42 39.35
CA TYR A 33 4.50 -0.72 37.98
C TYR A 33 3.01 -1.00 37.91
N ALA A 34 2.27 -0.18 37.15
CA ALA A 34 0.90 -0.51 36.77
C ALA A 34 0.95 -1.42 35.54
N ALA A 35 0.36 -2.61 35.61
CA ALA A 35 0.27 -3.52 34.45
C ALA A 35 -0.53 -2.90 33.27
N ASP A 36 -1.31 -1.85 33.53
CA ASP A 36 -2.14 -1.14 32.56
C ASP A 36 -1.33 -0.20 31.62
N GLU A 37 0.01 -0.20 31.72
CA GLU A 37 0.86 0.64 30.90
C GLU A 37 1.15 0.06 29.51
N CYS A 38 1.04 -1.25 29.27
CA CYS A 38 1.22 -1.83 27.95
C CYS A 38 -0.12 -1.96 27.22
N VAL A 39 -0.35 -1.12 26.21
CA VAL A 39 -1.57 -1.12 25.39
C VAL A 39 -1.32 -1.73 24.00
N PRO A 40 -2.32 -2.36 23.36
CA PRO A 40 -2.15 -2.94 22.03
C PRO A 40 -1.65 -1.92 21.00
N LEU A 41 -0.78 -2.36 20.09
CA LEU A 41 -0.32 -1.55 18.98
C LEU A 41 -1.52 -1.16 18.09
N PRO A 42 -1.62 0.12 17.69
CA PRO A 42 -2.58 0.56 16.71
C PRO A 42 -2.37 -0.23 15.42
N HIS A 43 -3.47 -0.54 14.75
CA HIS A 43 -3.45 -1.29 13.50
C HIS A 43 -4.33 -0.59 12.48
N CYS A 44 -3.87 -0.61 11.24
CA CYS A 44 -4.73 -0.29 10.12
C CYS A 44 -5.78 -1.40 9.95
N PRO A 45 -7.02 -1.07 9.56
CA PRO A 45 -7.97 -2.07 9.10
C PRO A 45 -7.42 -2.79 7.86
N PRO A 46 -8.05 -3.86 7.36
CA PRO A 46 -7.63 -4.51 6.12
C PRO A 46 -7.47 -3.51 4.98
N PHE A 47 -6.34 -3.59 4.25
CA PHE A 47 -6.12 -2.76 3.06
C PHE A 47 -7.16 -3.12 2.00
N VAL A 48 -7.73 -2.12 1.34
CA VAL A 48 -8.67 -2.34 0.24
C VAL A 48 -7.84 -2.58 -1.03
N PRO A 49 -7.85 -3.80 -1.62
CA PRO A 49 -7.04 -4.08 -2.80
C PRO A 49 -7.43 -3.17 -3.97
N PRO A 50 -6.49 -2.86 -4.88
CA PRO A 50 -6.81 -2.15 -6.12
C PRO A 50 -7.75 -3.00 -6.99
N ASP A 51 -8.51 -2.35 -7.87
CA ASP A 51 -9.27 -3.06 -8.90
C ASP A 51 -8.34 -3.95 -9.72
N HIS A 52 -8.76 -5.18 -9.99
CA HIS A 52 -7.94 -6.20 -10.67
C HIS A 52 -6.61 -6.48 -9.99
N GLY A 53 -6.62 -6.50 -8.65
CA GLY A 53 -5.49 -6.93 -7.86
C GLY A 53 -5.90 -7.50 -6.52
N SER A 54 -4.91 -8.03 -5.84
CA SER A 54 -5.01 -8.66 -4.53
C SER A 54 -3.99 -8.05 -3.56
N VAL A 55 -4.17 -8.33 -2.28
CA VAL A 55 -3.34 -7.78 -1.21
C VAL A 55 -2.98 -8.85 -0.19
N PHE A 56 -1.72 -8.87 0.24
CA PHE A 56 -1.22 -9.79 1.25
C PHE A 56 -0.36 -9.08 2.31
N PRO A 57 -0.62 -9.25 3.61
CA PRO A 57 -1.75 -9.96 4.20
C PRO A 57 -3.09 -9.20 4.01
N ALA A 58 -4.19 -9.93 3.88
CA ALA A 58 -5.54 -9.37 3.71
C ALA A 58 -6.22 -8.93 5.03
N GLY A 59 -5.49 -8.92 6.13
CA GLY A 59 -6.00 -8.65 7.48
C GLY A 59 -5.55 -7.32 8.04
N ASN A 60 -5.82 -7.10 9.33
CA ASN A 60 -5.34 -5.93 10.06
C ASN A 60 -3.82 -5.94 10.11
N VAL A 61 -3.21 -4.78 9.90
CA VAL A 61 -1.74 -4.62 9.90
C VAL A 61 -1.34 -3.61 10.96
N THR A 62 -0.45 -4.00 11.87
CA THR A 62 0.07 -3.10 12.89
C THR A 62 0.85 -1.95 12.26
N VAL A 63 0.85 -0.78 12.91
CA VAL A 63 1.68 0.36 12.48
C VAL A 63 3.13 -0.07 12.25
N GLY A 64 3.68 0.32 11.10
CA GLY A 64 5.01 -0.06 10.62
C GLY A 64 5.02 -1.30 9.72
N GLY A 65 3.96 -2.11 9.74
CA GLY A 65 3.79 -3.23 8.80
C GLY A 65 3.32 -2.76 7.43
N CYS A 66 3.72 -3.48 6.38
CA CYS A 66 3.34 -3.19 5.01
C CYS A 66 2.61 -4.38 4.39
N VAL A 67 1.73 -4.09 3.44
CA VAL A 67 1.09 -5.11 2.61
C VAL A 67 1.78 -5.16 1.26
N ALA A 68 1.76 -6.30 0.60
CA ALA A 68 2.16 -6.46 -0.79
C ALA A 68 0.92 -6.45 -1.68
N LEU A 69 0.94 -5.63 -2.71
CA LEU A 69 -0.05 -5.64 -3.79
C LEU A 69 0.42 -6.57 -4.90
N GLU A 70 -0.53 -7.23 -5.54
CA GLU A 70 -0.28 -8.06 -6.72
C GLU A 70 -1.44 -7.85 -7.70
N CYS A 71 -1.14 -7.51 -8.95
CA CYS A 71 -2.18 -7.39 -9.97
C CYS A 71 -2.59 -8.77 -10.48
N ASP A 72 -3.87 -8.90 -10.85
CA ASP A 72 -4.41 -10.13 -11.44
C ASP A 72 -3.68 -10.49 -12.74
N GLU A 73 -3.80 -11.75 -13.17
CA GLU A 73 -3.16 -12.22 -14.39
C GLU A 73 -3.51 -11.35 -15.61
N GLY A 74 -2.47 -10.89 -16.32
CA GLY A 74 -2.58 -9.97 -17.45
C GLY A 74 -2.57 -8.49 -17.07
N TYR A 75 -2.82 -8.13 -15.81
CA TYR A 75 -2.76 -6.74 -15.35
C TYR A 75 -1.35 -6.37 -14.88
N GLY A 76 -0.97 -5.11 -15.09
CA GLY A 76 0.30 -4.56 -14.63
C GLY A 76 0.09 -3.42 -13.64
N PHE A 77 1.14 -3.03 -12.92
CA PHE A 77 1.11 -1.79 -12.12
C PHE A 77 1.25 -0.57 -13.02
N ASP A 78 0.33 0.39 -12.87
CA ASP A 78 0.34 1.61 -13.68
C ASP A 78 1.59 2.42 -13.33
N PRO A 79 2.52 2.65 -14.30
CA PRO A 79 3.75 3.38 -14.05
C PRO A 79 3.50 4.85 -13.70
N ASP A 80 2.40 5.42 -14.23
CA ASP A 80 2.00 6.81 -14.03
C ASP A 80 1.12 6.97 -12.79
N SER A 81 0.49 5.89 -12.30
CA SER A 81 -0.16 5.90 -11.00
C SER A 81 0.87 6.15 -9.89
N GLY A 82 0.54 7.10 -9.01
CA GLY A 82 1.27 7.30 -7.77
C GLY A 82 1.13 6.09 -6.82
N GLY A 83 1.72 6.22 -5.63
CA GLY A 83 1.65 5.17 -4.61
C GLY A 83 2.71 4.08 -4.74
N LYS A 84 2.60 3.08 -3.87
CA LYS A 84 3.57 1.99 -3.69
C LYS A 84 2.96 0.62 -3.98
N THR A 85 3.77 -0.31 -4.46
CA THR A 85 3.39 -1.74 -4.54
C THR A 85 3.36 -2.40 -3.17
N ASP A 86 3.98 -1.76 -2.18
CA ASP A 86 4.11 -2.19 -0.79
C ASP A 86 3.67 -1.10 0.21
N PRO A 87 2.39 -0.64 0.19
CA PRO A 87 1.96 0.45 1.06
C PRO A 87 2.01 0.04 2.55
N CYS A 88 2.61 0.89 3.37
CA CYS A 88 2.79 0.63 4.80
C CYS A 88 1.70 1.30 5.65
N CYS A 89 1.34 0.66 6.77
CA CYS A 89 0.49 1.24 7.80
C CYS A 89 1.31 2.26 8.60
N VAL A 90 0.96 3.54 8.51
CA VAL A 90 1.65 4.65 9.15
C VAL A 90 0.74 5.38 10.12
N ARG A 91 1.35 6.13 11.05
CA ARG A 91 0.59 7.04 11.91
C ARG A 91 0.21 8.30 11.14
N ASP A 92 -1.06 8.67 11.21
CA ASP A 92 -1.53 9.93 10.68
C ASP A 92 -1.21 11.05 11.68
N LEU A 93 -0.28 11.93 11.31
CA LEU A 93 0.13 13.08 12.12
C LEU A 93 -0.84 14.26 11.99
N VAL A 94 -1.71 14.25 10.98
CA VAL A 94 -2.65 15.35 10.69
C VAL A 94 -3.95 15.14 11.44
N GLU A 95 -4.61 14.00 11.21
CA GLU A 95 -5.92 13.71 11.82
C GLU A 95 -5.79 12.98 13.17
N GLY A 96 -4.59 12.46 13.47
CA GLY A 96 -4.37 11.62 14.64
C GLY A 96 -4.99 10.25 14.44
N GLY A 97 -4.17 9.24 14.13
CA GLY A 97 -4.68 7.89 13.91
C GLY A 97 -3.68 7.02 13.16
N VAL A 98 -4.22 6.07 12.40
CA VAL A 98 -3.44 5.18 11.54
C VAL A 98 -4.10 5.09 10.18
N ARG A 99 -3.27 5.04 9.14
CA ARG A 99 -3.72 4.88 7.76
C ARG A 99 -2.65 4.18 6.95
N PHE A 100 -3.04 3.59 5.82
CA PHE A 100 -2.06 3.14 4.85
C PHE A 100 -1.53 4.28 4.00
N GLU A 101 -0.31 4.13 3.53
CA GLU A 101 0.21 4.86 2.39
C GLU A 101 -0.61 4.55 1.13
N GLU A 102 -0.53 5.43 0.14
CA GLU A 102 -1.22 5.22 -1.13
C GLU A 102 -0.65 4.00 -1.86
N GLY A 103 -1.54 3.08 -2.26
CA GLY A 103 -1.20 1.90 -3.04
C GLY A 103 -1.20 2.19 -4.55
N LYS A 104 -0.34 1.50 -5.29
CA LYS A 104 -0.33 1.48 -6.76
C LYS A 104 -1.62 0.89 -7.31
N LYS A 105 -2.03 1.35 -8.49
CA LYS A 105 -3.20 0.85 -9.21
C LYS A 105 -2.80 -0.15 -10.28
N CYS A 106 -3.68 -1.11 -10.55
CA CYS A 106 -3.51 -2.04 -11.65
C CYS A 106 -4.16 -1.47 -12.93
N TYR A 107 -3.50 -1.65 -14.06
CA TYR A 107 -4.01 -1.32 -15.39
C TYR A 107 -4.15 -2.61 -16.21
N PRO A 108 -5.14 -2.68 -17.12
CA PRO A 108 -5.31 -3.84 -17.99
C PRO A 108 -4.06 -4.09 -18.82
N PRO A 109 -3.84 -5.31 -19.33
CA PRO A 109 -2.73 -5.59 -20.22
C PRO A 109 -2.70 -4.51 -21.31
N GLN A 110 -1.52 -3.92 -21.54
CA GLN A 110 -1.32 -3.15 -22.76
C GLN A 110 -1.46 -4.15 -23.92
N ASP A 111 -2.67 -4.23 -24.46
CA ASP A 111 -2.92 -4.83 -25.76
C ASP A 111 -2.12 -4.01 -26.76
N PHE A 112 -0.84 -4.34 -26.91
CA PHE A 112 -0.09 -3.95 -28.07
C PHE A 112 -0.79 -4.62 -29.24
N CYS A 113 -1.54 -3.84 -30.01
CA CYS A 113 -2.08 -4.35 -31.25
C CYS A 113 -0.86 -4.62 -32.15
N GLU A 114 -0.43 -5.89 -32.28
CA GLU A 114 0.65 -6.32 -33.19
C GLU A 114 0.40 -5.92 -34.65
N VAL A 115 -0.83 -5.51 -34.97
CA VAL A 115 -1.21 -4.99 -36.28
C VAL A 115 -0.88 -3.49 -36.44
N CYS A 116 -0.84 -2.71 -35.36
CA CYS A 116 -0.78 -1.25 -35.42
C CYS A 116 0.48 -0.61 -34.81
N ASP A 117 1.27 -1.33 -34.01
CA ASP A 117 2.50 -0.79 -33.37
C ASP A 117 2.28 0.59 -32.70
N ASP A 118 1.14 0.78 -32.01
CA ASP A 118 0.80 2.09 -31.43
C ASP A 118 0.13 1.94 -30.06
N PHE A 119 0.70 2.61 -29.06
CA PHE A 119 0.22 2.68 -27.68
C PHE A 119 -1.01 3.59 -27.59
N GLY A 120 -2.16 3.09 -28.03
CA GLY A 120 -3.43 3.71 -27.71
C GLY A 120 -4.42 3.77 -28.87
N LYS A 121 -5.29 2.77 -28.92
CA LYS A 121 -6.76 2.88 -29.04
C LYS A 121 -7.33 1.56 -29.52
N CYS A 122 -8.24 0.95 -28.76
CA CYS A 122 -9.34 0.21 -29.36
C CYS A 122 -10.67 0.35 -28.59
N PRO A 123 -11.46 1.37 -28.91
CA PRO A 123 -12.91 1.31 -28.75
C PRO A 123 -13.68 1.49 -30.08
N HIS A 124 -13.00 1.63 -31.23
CA HIS A 124 -13.62 2.03 -32.51
C HIS A 124 -13.65 0.94 -33.59
N CYS A 125 -13.38 -0.33 -33.26
CA CYS A 125 -13.52 -1.45 -34.19
C CYS A 125 -14.99 -1.88 -34.38
N PHE A 126 -15.86 -0.90 -34.66
CA PHE A 126 -17.27 -1.07 -35.02
C PHE A 126 -17.65 -0.23 -36.24
N ILE A 127 -16.75 -0.02 -37.22
CA ILE A 127 -17.19 0.41 -38.56
C ILE A 127 -16.39 -0.33 -39.64
N GLY A 128 -16.86 -1.54 -39.95
CA GLY A 128 -16.87 -2.11 -41.29
C GLY A 128 -15.54 -2.56 -41.92
N ARG A 129 -15.62 -3.67 -42.68
CA ARG A 129 -14.55 -4.15 -43.56
C ARG A 129 -14.07 -3.01 -44.47
N LYS A 130 -12.79 -2.60 -44.38
CA LYS A 130 -12.12 -1.95 -45.51
C LYS A 130 -11.68 -3.01 -46.51
N GLU A 131 -12.66 -3.57 -47.20
CA GLU A 131 -12.46 -3.87 -48.61
C GLU A 131 -12.21 -2.52 -49.28
N PHE A 132 -11.00 -2.21 -49.75
CA PHE A 132 -10.79 -1.48 -51.00
C PHE A 132 -9.32 -1.54 -51.38
N ALA A 133 -9.09 -2.25 -52.48
CA ALA A 133 -7.82 -2.38 -53.15
C ALA A 133 -7.28 -1.02 -53.63
N GLY A 134 -5.96 -0.87 -53.52
CA GLY A 134 -5.12 -0.15 -54.49
C GLY A 134 -5.32 1.35 -54.66
N LYS A 135 -4.45 2.16 -54.05
CA LYS A 135 -3.46 3.00 -54.75
C LYS A 135 -2.72 3.87 -53.73
N ARG A 136 -1.39 3.70 -53.69
CA ARG A 136 -0.47 4.68 -53.08
C ARG A 136 -0.74 6.05 -53.70
N ARG A 137 -0.67 7.09 -52.87
CA ARG A 137 -0.28 8.42 -53.32
C ARG A 137 0.75 8.97 -52.35
N ASP A 138 1.97 9.06 -52.83
CA ASP A 138 3.08 9.78 -52.23
C ASP A 138 2.66 11.24 -52.02
N PHE A 139 2.76 11.72 -50.78
CA PHE A 139 2.69 13.14 -50.50
C PHE A 139 4.12 13.71 -50.54
N HIS A 140 4.43 14.37 -51.65
CA HIS A 140 5.53 15.31 -51.75
C HIS A 140 5.29 16.47 -50.79
N PHE A 141 6.25 16.76 -49.92
CA PHE A 141 6.34 18.05 -49.24
C PHE A 141 7.28 18.93 -50.06
N ASP A 142 6.74 19.96 -50.71
CA ASP A 142 7.54 21.08 -51.21
C ASP A 142 6.91 22.38 -50.71
N ARG A 143 7.66 23.00 -49.79
CA ARG A 143 7.58 24.33 -49.16
C ARG A 143 6.31 24.76 -48.39
#